data_AF-A0A7Y2DBS9-F1
#
_entry.id   AF-A0A7Y2DBS9-F1
#
_cell.length_a   1.000
_cell.length_b   1.000
_cell.length_c   1.000
_cell.angle_alpha   90.00
_cell.angle_beta   90.00
_cell.angle_gamma   90.00
#
_symmetry.space_group_name_H-M   'P 1'
#
loop_
_entity.id
_entity.type
_entity.pdbx_description
1 polymer ?
#
loop_
_entity_poly.entity_id
_entity_poly.type
_entity_poly.pdbx_seq_one_letter_code
_entity_poly.pdbx_strand_id
1 'polypeptide(L)'
;MQHLRIFGVILLAFALIASACSSGGSDTEAATEPNPTEAATATTARAPETTEAASESEPAPPYEIPDYSEEALAAGFVGTDFELPEEEPDGPLGAIGFSRFVYTETANGDVVPTFVEGPPGRQVRCQNFEQDCSYQELKALYESDDEIPEYLEMDRATLGELVDQLDQVNDFVNSFADIHEACARGYNPTTNQTANMGIHMLKGELTNEFDPSDPKMVLFARDGGTDAGSAIGDCEGDRFVNDDQADEYEAVGAVFNLNLTEEHPEGFAGDIDNWHIHYNTCLSPKSGTDSVGTEEDCQQAEGFFVPFIPSWMMHAYVADDFEAQTGVFSMFNPSVYPAVTADQLRERSDQAIEGAVNAQILNFNYGEITAAPGEPIVFSNSDAVPHTVTSGSPLAPIEGFDSGVLGTGQRFELSFDEPGEYALFCALHPDMQAIVTVQ
;
A
#
# COMPACT_ATOMS: atom_id res chain seq x y z
N MET A 1 -20.41 -38.78 50.15
CA MET A 1 -19.57 -39.99 50.26
C MET A 1 -18.17 -39.55 50.67
N GLN A 2 -17.62 -40.24 51.67
CA GLN A 2 -16.33 -39.99 52.30
C GLN A 2 -15.13 -40.44 51.43
N HIS A 3 -13.93 -40.03 51.89
CA HIS A 3 -12.56 -40.40 51.51
C HIS A 3 -11.86 -39.36 50.62
N LEU A 4 -10.97 -38.46 51.10
CA LEU A 4 -9.86 -38.46 52.08
C LEU A 4 -8.52 -39.00 51.51
N ARG A 5 -7.52 -38.06 51.43
CA ARG A 5 -6.03 -38.22 51.55
C ARG A 5 -5.27 -38.76 50.31
N ILE A 6 -4.02 -38.39 49.96
CA ILE A 6 -2.86 -37.80 50.67
C ILE A 6 -1.74 -37.41 49.65
N PHE A 7 -1.01 -36.32 49.96
CA PHE A 7 0.43 -35.97 49.75
C PHE A 7 1.10 -35.77 48.38
N GLY A 8 1.86 -34.66 48.32
CA GLY A 8 3.03 -34.47 47.46
C GLY A 8 3.67 -33.07 47.61
N VAL A 9 4.40 -32.84 48.70
CA VAL A 9 5.25 -31.65 48.96
C VAL A 9 6.61 -31.85 48.30
N ILE A 10 7.12 -30.88 47.52
CA ILE A 10 8.56 -30.60 47.37
C ILE A 10 8.77 -29.08 47.37
N LEU A 11 9.76 -28.67 48.17
CA LEU A 11 10.15 -27.31 48.54
C LEU A 11 11.68 -27.25 48.39
N LEU A 12 12.21 -26.25 47.68
CA LEU A 12 13.62 -25.79 47.62
C LEU A 12 13.64 -24.57 46.66
N ALA A 13 13.86 -23.29 46.99
CA ALA A 13 14.72 -22.53 47.90
C ALA A 13 16.09 -22.08 47.30
N PHE A 14 16.30 -20.75 47.34
CA PHE A 14 17.54 -19.92 47.20
C PHE A 14 18.13 -19.70 45.78
N ALA A 15 18.67 -18.53 45.37
CA ALA A 15 19.16 -17.34 46.09
C ALA A 15 19.20 -16.06 45.20
N LEU A 16 19.18 -14.89 45.88
CA LEU A 16 19.56 -13.54 45.43
C LEU A 16 21.07 -13.41 45.16
N ILE A 17 21.47 -12.65 44.12
CA ILE A 17 22.69 -11.79 44.13
C ILE A 17 22.41 -10.49 43.36
N ALA A 18 22.87 -9.38 43.92
CA ALA A 18 22.76 -8.01 43.44
C ALA A 18 24.06 -7.51 42.77
N SER A 19 23.87 -6.51 41.88
CA SER A 19 24.73 -5.35 41.55
C SER A 19 26.19 -5.53 41.09
N ALA A 20 26.53 -4.92 39.94
CA ALA A 20 27.45 -3.77 39.87
C ALA A 20 27.55 -3.16 38.46
N CYS A 21 27.37 -1.84 38.37
CA CYS A 21 27.82 -0.97 37.29
C CYS A 21 29.36 -0.78 37.36
N SER A 22 30.00 -0.50 36.23
CA SER A 22 31.31 0.18 36.23
C SER A 22 31.46 1.04 34.97
N SER A 23 31.65 2.34 35.19
CA SER A 23 31.99 3.38 34.22
C SER A 23 33.26 4.11 34.69
N GLY A 24 33.99 4.72 33.75
CA GLY A 24 35.08 5.69 33.98
C GLY A 24 36.50 5.07 33.97
N GLY A 25 37.55 5.68 33.41
CA GLY A 25 37.77 7.00 32.78
C GLY A 25 38.94 6.88 31.77
N SER A 26 39.01 7.69 30.71
CA SER A 26 39.57 9.04 30.63
C SER A 26 41.03 9.14 31.10
N ASP A 27 41.96 9.28 30.16
CA ASP A 27 43.16 10.11 30.33
C ASP A 27 43.39 10.92 29.06
N THR A 28 43.60 12.21 29.29
CA THR A 28 43.81 13.29 28.33
C THR A 28 45.30 13.63 28.36
N GLU A 29 45.96 13.82 27.23
CA GLU A 29 46.99 14.86 27.15
C GLU A 29 47.26 15.31 25.72
N ALA A 30 47.57 16.60 25.63
CA ALA A 30 47.33 17.46 24.50
C ALA A 30 48.57 17.70 23.62
N ALA A 31 48.26 18.08 22.38
CA ALA A 31 49.01 18.87 21.40
C ALA A 31 50.36 19.50 21.77
N THR A 32 51.34 19.38 20.87
CA THR A 32 52.29 20.46 20.54
C THR A 32 52.83 20.30 19.11
N GLU A 33 52.55 21.27 18.24
CA GLU A 33 53.37 21.65 17.06
C GLU A 33 54.27 22.84 17.46
N PRO A 34 55.43 23.17 16.82
CA PRO A 34 55.61 23.23 15.36
C PRO A 34 57.02 22.91 14.75
N ASN A 35 57.04 22.88 13.41
CA ASN A 35 58.11 22.95 12.37
C ASN A 35 59.36 23.85 12.65
N PRO A 36 60.44 23.97 11.80
CA PRO A 36 60.81 23.30 10.53
C PRO A 36 62.35 23.00 10.29
N THR A 37 62.67 22.50 9.07
CA THR A 37 63.91 22.67 8.27
C THR A 37 65.15 21.77 8.54
N GLU A 38 65.49 20.89 7.58
CA GLU A 38 66.79 20.93 6.85
C GLU A 38 66.78 20.03 5.61
N ALA A 39 67.41 20.51 4.54
CA ALA A 39 67.52 19.88 3.22
C ALA A 39 68.84 19.14 3.05
N ALA A 40 68.85 17.99 2.35
CA ALA A 40 70.01 17.53 1.56
C ALA A 40 69.68 16.32 0.65
N THR A 41 69.65 16.59 -0.66
CA THR A 41 70.19 15.81 -1.81
C THR A 41 70.17 14.27 -1.83
N ALA A 42 69.50 13.70 -2.85
CA ALA A 42 69.95 12.50 -3.57
C ALA A 42 69.33 12.47 -4.99
N THR A 43 70.13 12.78 -6.02
CA THR A 43 70.61 11.82 -7.04
C THR A 43 69.57 11.40 -8.08
N THR A 44 69.68 12.03 -9.25
CA THR A 44 69.10 11.63 -10.54
C THR A 44 69.44 10.19 -10.91
N ALA A 45 68.42 9.34 -11.05
CA ALA A 45 68.49 8.06 -11.73
C ALA A 45 67.66 8.14 -13.03
N ARG A 46 68.31 7.74 -14.12
CA ARG A 46 67.84 7.73 -15.50
C ARG A 46 66.76 6.66 -15.69
N ALA A 47 65.60 7.05 -16.22
CA ALA A 47 64.54 6.14 -16.65
C ALA A 47 64.99 5.29 -17.86
N PRO A 48 64.62 4.01 -17.95
CA PRO A 48 64.67 3.28 -19.21
C PRO A 48 63.41 3.59 -20.03
N GLU A 49 63.61 3.96 -21.30
CA GLU A 49 62.58 3.91 -22.32
C GLU A 49 62.15 2.46 -22.54
N THR A 50 60.88 2.18 -22.28
CA THR A 50 60.16 1.08 -22.93
C THR A 50 58.90 1.67 -23.54
N THR A 51 59.02 2.03 -24.82
CA THR A 51 57.91 2.19 -25.74
C THR A 51 57.33 0.81 -26.02
N GLU A 52 56.23 0.47 -25.35
CA GLU A 52 55.29 -0.51 -25.85
C GLU A 52 53.96 0.24 -25.97
N ALA A 53 53.62 0.59 -27.21
CA ALA A 53 52.34 1.21 -27.51
C ALA A 53 51.25 0.20 -27.19
N ALA A 54 50.61 0.37 -26.02
CA ALA A 54 49.27 -0.17 -25.82
C ALA A 54 48.42 0.39 -26.95
N SER A 55 47.82 -0.48 -27.75
CA SER A 55 46.76 -0.05 -28.65
C SER A 55 45.63 0.45 -27.78
N GLU A 56 45.51 1.76 -27.64
CA GLU A 56 44.27 2.39 -27.24
C GLU A 56 43.23 2.00 -28.29
N SER A 57 42.47 0.94 -28.02
CA SER A 57 41.20 0.73 -28.68
C SER A 57 40.39 2.00 -28.43
N GLU A 58 39.89 2.64 -29.49
CA GLU A 58 38.96 3.75 -29.34
C GLU A 58 37.86 3.32 -28.35
N PRO A 59 37.54 4.14 -27.33
CA PRO A 59 36.47 3.80 -26.42
C PRO A 59 35.21 3.56 -27.25
N ALA A 60 34.49 2.48 -26.94
CA ALA A 60 33.21 2.22 -27.57
C ALA A 60 32.34 3.49 -27.48
N PRO A 61 31.60 3.84 -28.53
CA PRO A 61 30.69 4.98 -28.46
C PRO A 61 29.76 4.79 -27.26
N PRO A 62 29.38 5.88 -26.56
CA PRO A 62 28.43 5.79 -25.46
C PRO A 62 27.15 5.11 -25.96
N TYR A 63 26.58 4.23 -25.15
CA TYR A 63 25.31 3.60 -25.47
C TYR A 63 24.22 4.68 -25.55
N GLU A 64 23.51 4.71 -26.66
CA GLU A 64 22.38 5.61 -26.87
C GLU A 64 21.09 4.84 -26.58
N ILE A 65 20.26 5.42 -25.71
CA ILE A 65 18.96 4.85 -25.35
C ILE A 65 18.05 4.94 -26.58
N PRO A 66 17.29 3.88 -26.93
CA PRO A 66 16.30 3.95 -28.00
C PRO A 66 15.27 5.07 -27.76
N ASP A 67 14.79 5.70 -28.83
CA ASP A 67 13.69 6.66 -28.74
C ASP A 67 12.36 5.91 -28.61
N TYR A 68 11.83 5.87 -27.39
CA TYR A 68 10.59 5.18 -27.06
C TYR A 68 9.33 6.02 -27.28
N SER A 69 9.43 7.25 -27.80
CA SER A 69 8.29 8.18 -27.84
C SER A 69 7.07 7.66 -28.62
N GLU A 70 7.27 7.05 -29.80
CA GLU A 70 6.16 6.48 -30.58
C GLU A 70 5.56 5.23 -29.92
N GLU A 71 6.39 4.38 -29.33
CA GLU A 71 5.97 3.16 -28.63
C GLU A 71 5.20 3.50 -27.34
N ALA A 72 5.66 4.48 -26.57
CA ALA A 72 4.98 4.96 -25.38
C ALA A 72 3.61 5.58 -25.71
N LEU A 73 3.51 6.33 -26.81
CA LEU A 73 2.23 6.85 -27.29
C LEU A 73 1.29 5.72 -27.75
N ALA A 74 1.82 4.65 -28.34
CA ALA A 74 1.05 3.51 -28.81
C ALA A 74 0.60 2.58 -27.67
N ALA A 75 1.38 2.46 -26.60
CA ALA A 75 1.01 1.74 -25.38
C ALA A 75 -0.18 2.38 -24.64
N GLY A 76 -0.53 3.61 -25.00
CA GLY A 76 -1.73 4.31 -24.55
C GLY A 76 -1.56 4.99 -23.19
N PHE A 77 -2.47 5.93 -22.93
CA PHE A 77 -2.69 6.54 -21.63
C PHE A 77 -4.16 6.34 -21.31
N VAL A 78 -4.47 6.01 -20.06
CA VAL A 78 -5.86 5.89 -19.63
C VAL A 78 -6.47 7.30 -19.57
N GLY A 79 -7.58 7.51 -20.27
CA GLY A 79 -8.11 8.84 -20.58
C GLY A 79 -8.99 9.44 -19.49
N THR A 80 -9.54 8.62 -18.60
CA THR A 80 -10.36 9.02 -17.45
C THR A 80 -9.99 8.24 -16.20
N ASP A 81 -10.41 8.72 -15.03
CA ASP A 81 -10.04 8.13 -13.74
C ASP A 81 -10.75 6.81 -13.45
N PHE A 82 -11.73 6.40 -14.25
CA PHE A 82 -12.38 5.10 -14.09
C PHE A 82 -12.10 4.12 -15.23
N GLU A 83 -11.49 4.57 -16.33
CA GLU A 83 -11.25 3.73 -17.50
C GLU A 83 -10.21 2.64 -17.24
N LEU A 84 -10.42 1.48 -17.86
CA LEU A 84 -9.50 0.35 -17.81
C LEU A 84 -8.53 0.41 -19.00
N PRO A 85 -7.31 -0.13 -18.89
CA PRO A 85 -6.42 -0.25 -20.03
C PRO A 85 -7.06 -1.04 -21.19
N GLU A 86 -6.72 -0.68 -22.43
CA GLU A 86 -7.26 -1.34 -23.63
C GLU A 86 -6.82 -2.82 -23.72
N GLU A 87 -5.59 -3.10 -23.31
CA GLU A 87 -5.04 -4.45 -23.22
C GLU A 87 -5.17 -4.98 -21.78
N GLU A 88 -5.82 -6.14 -21.64
CA GLU A 88 -5.90 -6.84 -20.36
C GLU A 88 -4.56 -7.52 -20.03
N PRO A 89 -4.13 -7.54 -18.75
CA PRO A 89 -2.91 -8.22 -18.35
C PRO A 89 -3.03 -9.74 -18.50
N ASP A 90 -1.92 -10.40 -18.84
CA ASP A 90 -1.83 -11.87 -18.98
C ASP A 90 -1.97 -12.65 -17.65
N GLY A 91 -2.03 -11.94 -16.52
CA GLY A 91 -2.11 -12.51 -15.18
C GLY A 91 -2.61 -11.47 -14.17
N PRO A 92 -2.75 -11.85 -12.89
CA PRO A 92 -3.03 -10.92 -11.82
C PRO A 92 -2.10 -9.68 -11.89
N LEU A 93 -2.65 -8.50 -11.65
CA LEU A 93 -1.87 -7.27 -11.54
C LEU A 93 -2.27 -6.45 -10.32
N GLY A 94 -1.29 -5.77 -9.72
CA GLY A 94 -1.52 -4.74 -8.71
C GLY A 94 -2.02 -5.24 -7.36
N ALA A 95 -2.31 -4.29 -6.47
CA ALA A 95 -2.56 -4.51 -5.07
C ALA A 95 -3.68 -3.59 -4.59
N ILE A 96 -4.70 -4.15 -3.93
CA ILE A 96 -5.81 -3.36 -3.41
C ILE A 96 -5.30 -2.40 -2.33
N GLY A 97 -5.65 -1.13 -2.46
CA GLY A 97 -5.18 -0.01 -1.68
C GLY A 97 -4.01 0.68 -2.35
N PHE A 98 -3.11 -0.04 -3.01
CA PHE A 98 -1.79 0.48 -3.40
C PHE A 98 -1.67 0.80 -4.88
N SER A 99 -2.25 -0.04 -5.74
CA SER A 99 -2.10 0.04 -7.19
C SER A 99 -3.27 0.72 -7.85
N ARG A 100 -2.97 1.43 -8.93
CA ARG A 100 -3.98 2.08 -9.76
C ARG A 100 -4.96 1.07 -10.35
N PHE A 101 -4.45 -0.04 -10.88
CA PHE A 101 -5.26 -1.13 -11.39
C PHE A 101 -5.03 -2.38 -10.56
N VAL A 102 -6.13 -3.06 -10.22
CA VAL A 102 -6.07 -4.37 -9.59
C VAL A 102 -6.81 -5.37 -10.46
N TYR A 103 -6.09 -6.40 -10.88
CA TYR A 103 -6.62 -7.55 -11.59
C TYR A 103 -6.43 -8.80 -10.74
N THR A 104 -7.48 -9.59 -10.60
CA THR A 104 -7.47 -10.82 -9.80
C THR A 104 -7.76 -12.02 -10.69
N GLU A 105 -7.08 -13.12 -10.45
CA GLU A 105 -7.43 -14.41 -11.06
C GLU A 105 -8.64 -15.02 -10.33
N THR A 106 -9.69 -15.33 -11.07
CA THR A 106 -10.88 -16.00 -10.54
C THR A 106 -10.58 -17.48 -10.25
N ALA A 107 -11.49 -18.16 -9.56
CA ALA A 107 -11.35 -19.59 -9.29
C ALA A 107 -11.26 -20.47 -10.56
N ASN A 108 -11.67 -19.93 -11.71
CA ASN A 108 -11.62 -20.61 -13.01
C ASN A 108 -10.40 -20.22 -13.86
N GLY A 109 -9.52 -19.37 -13.34
CA GLY A 109 -8.29 -18.94 -14.02
C GLY A 109 -8.47 -17.72 -14.94
N ASP A 110 -9.64 -17.06 -14.91
CA ASP A 110 -9.86 -15.83 -15.66
C ASP A 110 -9.25 -14.65 -14.91
N VAL A 111 -8.60 -13.72 -15.62
CA VAL A 111 -8.06 -12.51 -15.03
C VAL A 111 -9.07 -11.39 -15.23
N VAL A 112 -9.62 -10.84 -14.14
CA VAL A 112 -10.66 -9.81 -14.21
C VAL A 112 -10.27 -8.54 -13.46
N PRO A 113 -10.61 -7.35 -13.99
CA PRO A 113 -10.42 -6.11 -13.25
C PRO A 113 -11.31 -6.14 -12.01
N THR A 114 -10.71 -5.80 -10.87
CA THR A 114 -11.31 -5.88 -9.54
C THR A 114 -11.49 -4.48 -8.98
N PHE A 115 -10.44 -3.66 -9.08
CA PHE A 115 -10.44 -2.27 -8.60
C PHE A 115 -9.73 -1.33 -9.58
N VAL A 116 -10.20 -0.09 -9.56
CA VAL A 116 -9.52 1.07 -10.14
C VAL A 116 -9.42 2.13 -9.04
N GLU A 117 -8.21 2.62 -8.74
CA GLU A 117 -7.93 3.46 -7.56
C GLU A 117 -7.21 4.77 -7.88
N GLY A 118 -7.58 5.86 -7.21
CA GLY A 118 -6.92 7.17 -7.24
C GLY A 118 -6.90 7.87 -8.60
N PRO A 119 -6.34 9.08 -8.70
CA PRO A 119 -6.09 9.71 -9.99
C PRO A 119 -5.06 8.92 -10.82
N PRO A 120 -5.04 9.11 -12.14
CA PRO A 120 -3.91 8.67 -12.97
C PRO A 120 -2.64 9.44 -12.57
N GLY A 121 -1.54 8.73 -12.38
CA GLY A 121 -0.24 9.32 -12.11
C GLY A 121 0.25 9.12 -10.68
N ARG A 122 1.15 10.01 -10.22
CA ARG A 122 1.78 9.91 -8.90
C ARG A 122 0.72 10.06 -7.81
N GLN A 123 0.78 9.18 -6.82
CA GLN A 123 -0.13 9.12 -5.69
C GLN A 123 0.62 9.39 -4.40
N VAL A 124 0.02 10.15 -3.49
CA VAL A 124 0.51 10.27 -2.12
C VAL A 124 -0.31 9.28 -1.30
N ARG A 125 0.30 8.18 -0.84
CA ARG A 125 -0.43 7.16 -0.07
C ARG A 125 0.30 6.85 1.21
N CYS A 126 -0.47 6.82 2.29
CA CYS A 126 -0.04 6.56 3.66
C CYS A 126 -0.01 5.05 4.01
N GLN A 127 -0.01 4.18 3.00
CA GLN A 127 -0.26 2.73 3.16
C GLN A 127 0.98 1.94 3.52
N ASN A 128 1.90 2.55 4.25
CA ASN A 128 3.07 1.90 4.78
C ASN A 128 2.97 1.88 6.31
N PHE A 129 3.09 0.68 6.91
CA PHE A 129 3.05 0.49 8.36
C PHE A 129 4.17 1.22 9.13
N GLU A 130 5.19 1.71 8.43
CA GLU A 130 6.27 2.52 9.00
C GLU A 130 5.99 4.03 8.97
N GLN A 131 4.92 4.46 8.31
CA GLN A 131 4.52 5.87 8.22
C GLN A 131 3.45 6.19 9.27
N ASP A 132 3.62 7.33 9.94
CA ASP A 132 2.63 7.86 10.88
C ASP A 132 1.55 8.60 10.06
N CYS A 133 0.38 7.98 9.93
CA CYS A 133 -0.69 8.40 9.01
C CYS A 133 -2.11 8.03 9.48
N SER A 134 -2.25 7.40 10.64
CA SER A 134 -3.55 7.20 11.26
C SER A 134 -4.18 8.56 11.62
N TYR A 135 -5.49 8.58 11.88
CA TYR A 135 -6.16 9.81 12.30
C TYR A 135 -5.53 10.42 13.57
N GLN A 136 -5.27 9.60 14.60
CA GLN A 136 -4.63 10.09 15.82
C GLN A 136 -3.19 10.55 15.58
N GLU A 137 -2.44 9.88 14.71
CA GLU A 137 -1.07 10.26 14.36
C GLU A 137 -1.03 11.59 13.61
N LEU A 138 -1.88 11.80 12.61
CA LEU A 138 -2.00 13.06 11.88
C LEU A 138 -2.42 14.21 12.80
N LYS A 139 -3.37 13.95 13.70
CA LYS A 139 -3.81 14.91 14.71
C LYS A 139 -2.69 15.25 15.69
N ALA A 140 -1.98 14.26 16.21
CA ALA A 140 -0.85 14.46 17.11
C ALA A 140 0.28 15.24 16.43
N LEU A 141 0.58 14.93 15.16
CA LEU A 141 1.55 15.65 14.34
C LEU A 141 1.14 17.11 14.11
N TYR A 142 -0.15 17.40 13.95
CA TYR A 142 -0.64 18.79 13.87
C TYR A 142 -0.54 19.54 15.20
N GLU A 143 -0.89 18.88 16.31
CA GLU A 143 -0.89 19.49 17.64
C GLU A 143 0.52 19.69 18.22
N SER A 144 1.48 18.84 17.88
CA SER A 144 2.86 18.94 18.39
C SER A 144 3.68 20.05 17.74
N ASP A 145 3.25 20.55 16.57
CA ASP A 145 3.99 21.48 15.71
C ASP A 145 5.35 20.90 15.24
N ASP A 146 5.47 19.57 15.21
CA ASP A 146 6.62 18.88 14.64
C ASP A 146 6.68 19.05 13.11
N GLU A 147 7.87 18.85 12.55
CA GLU A 147 8.11 18.90 11.10
C GLU A 147 7.25 17.85 10.38
N ILE A 148 6.55 18.27 9.32
CA ILE A 148 5.72 17.38 8.51
C ILE A 148 6.65 16.49 7.70
N PRO A 149 6.51 15.16 7.77
CA PRO A 149 7.26 14.25 6.93
C PRO A 149 7.04 14.53 5.44
N GLU A 150 8.11 14.50 4.65
CA GLU A 150 8.07 14.79 3.20
C GLU A 150 7.10 13.87 2.45
N TYR A 151 6.88 12.63 2.92
CA TYR A 151 5.98 11.67 2.29
C TYR A 151 4.50 12.06 2.33
N LEU A 152 4.10 13.02 3.18
CA LEU A 152 2.72 13.53 3.21
C LEU A 152 2.46 14.59 2.13
N GLU A 153 3.52 15.16 1.53
CA GLU A 153 3.45 16.14 0.44
C GLU A 153 2.50 17.33 0.69
N MET A 154 2.29 17.69 1.94
CA MET A 154 1.37 18.76 2.34
C MET A 154 2.02 19.74 3.30
N ASP A 155 1.52 20.97 3.31
CA ASP A 155 1.95 21.97 4.29
C ASP A 155 1.11 21.90 5.57
N ARG A 156 1.51 22.67 6.59
CA ARG A 156 0.83 22.67 7.90
C ARG A 156 -0.60 23.22 7.83
N ALA A 157 -0.88 24.13 6.89
CA ALA A 157 -2.25 24.64 6.72
C ALA A 157 -3.14 23.54 6.14
N THR A 158 -2.66 22.81 5.12
CA THR A 158 -3.35 21.64 4.56
C THR A 158 -3.56 20.55 5.61
N LEU A 159 -2.54 20.20 6.40
CA LEU A 159 -2.71 19.21 7.47
C LEU A 159 -3.72 19.66 8.52
N GLY A 160 -3.75 20.96 8.86
CA GLY A 160 -4.75 21.50 9.78
C GLY A 160 -6.17 21.39 9.26
N GLU A 161 -6.38 21.70 7.98
CA GLU A 161 -7.68 21.52 7.33
C GLU A 161 -8.10 20.05 7.26
N LEU A 162 -7.17 19.15 6.93
CA LEU A 162 -7.39 17.71 6.93
C LEU A 162 -7.81 17.22 8.32
N VAL A 163 -7.09 17.61 9.37
CA VAL A 163 -7.44 17.23 10.76
C VAL A 163 -8.82 17.79 11.15
N ASP A 164 -9.14 19.05 10.80
CA ASP A 164 -10.47 19.63 11.07
C ASP A 164 -11.60 18.87 10.33
N GLN A 165 -11.33 18.34 9.13
CA GLN A 165 -12.28 17.51 8.38
C GLN A 165 -12.40 16.10 9.00
N LEU A 166 -11.30 15.48 9.38
CA LEU A 166 -11.30 14.18 10.06
C LEU A 166 -11.97 14.24 11.43
N ASP A 167 -11.83 15.34 12.16
CA ASP A 167 -12.54 15.61 13.42
C ASP A 167 -14.06 15.60 13.19
N GLN A 168 -14.55 16.15 12.06
CA GLN A 168 -15.98 16.09 11.72
C GLN A 168 -16.45 14.66 11.44
N VAL A 169 -15.62 13.84 10.78
CA VAL A 169 -15.93 12.42 10.57
C VAL A 169 -15.91 11.68 11.90
N ASN A 170 -14.94 11.95 12.78
CA ASN A 170 -14.85 11.34 14.12
C ASN A 170 -16.08 11.70 14.95
N ASP A 171 -16.49 12.97 14.98
CA ASP A 171 -17.72 13.42 15.64
C ASP A 171 -18.96 12.71 15.08
N PHE A 172 -19.04 12.54 13.76
CA PHE A 172 -20.12 11.79 13.12
C PHE A 172 -20.11 10.31 13.55
N VAL A 173 -18.97 9.62 13.46
CA VAL A 173 -18.82 8.20 13.83
C VAL A 173 -19.13 7.98 15.31
N ASN A 174 -18.59 8.82 16.19
CA ASN A 174 -18.80 8.76 17.64
C ASN A 174 -20.22 9.19 18.06
N SER A 175 -21.01 9.76 17.16
CA SER A 175 -22.40 10.08 17.43
C SER A 175 -23.31 8.85 17.45
N PHE A 176 -22.83 7.67 17.03
CA PHE A 176 -23.58 6.42 17.09
C PHE A 176 -23.15 5.61 18.32
N ALA A 177 -24.07 5.41 19.27
CA ALA A 177 -23.78 4.60 20.45
C ALA A 177 -23.73 3.10 20.14
N ASP A 178 -24.52 2.66 19.16
CA ASP A 178 -24.64 1.28 18.70
C ASP A 178 -25.24 1.23 17.28
N ILE A 179 -25.34 0.03 16.71
CA ILE A 179 -25.90 -0.17 15.37
C ILE A 179 -27.43 0.09 15.28
N HIS A 180 -28.16 0.08 16.40
CA HIS A 180 -29.59 0.46 16.38
C HIS A 180 -29.76 1.93 16.04
N GLU A 181 -28.90 2.78 16.56
CA GLU A 181 -28.94 4.21 16.25
C GLU A 181 -28.75 4.47 14.75
N ALA A 182 -27.93 3.65 14.07
CA ALA A 182 -27.81 3.70 12.62
C ALA A 182 -29.14 3.35 11.93
N CYS A 183 -29.79 2.24 12.31
CA CYS A 183 -31.13 1.90 11.79
C CYS A 183 -32.16 3.01 12.05
N ALA A 184 -32.20 3.56 13.28
CA ALA A 184 -33.12 4.64 13.66
C ALA A 184 -32.91 5.92 12.84
N ARG A 185 -31.68 6.17 12.40
CA ARG A 185 -31.31 7.31 11.53
C ARG A 185 -31.52 7.02 10.03
N GLY A 186 -31.98 5.83 9.67
CA GLY A 186 -32.34 5.41 8.31
C GLY A 186 -31.20 4.77 7.52
N TYR A 187 -30.11 4.35 8.17
CA TYR A 187 -29.09 3.53 7.55
C TYR A 187 -29.54 2.07 7.49
N ASN A 188 -29.14 1.35 6.45
CA ASN A 188 -29.40 -0.08 6.30
C ASN A 188 -28.11 -0.81 5.92
N PRO A 189 -27.89 -2.05 6.39
CA PRO A 189 -26.72 -2.83 6.01
C PRO A 189 -26.75 -3.12 4.51
N THR A 190 -25.62 -2.90 3.83
CA THR A 190 -25.42 -3.25 2.42
C THR A 190 -24.46 -4.41 2.23
N THR A 191 -23.65 -4.72 3.25
CA THR A 191 -22.69 -5.82 3.22
C THR A 191 -22.74 -6.61 4.51
N ASN A 192 -22.16 -7.82 4.49
CA ASN A 192 -21.77 -8.46 5.74
C ASN A 192 -20.55 -7.77 6.37
N GLN A 193 -20.15 -8.23 7.57
CA GLN A 193 -18.89 -7.86 8.18
C GLN A 193 -17.75 -8.42 7.33
N THR A 194 -17.05 -7.53 6.64
CA THR A 194 -15.87 -7.89 5.88
C THR A 194 -14.63 -7.70 6.74
N ALA A 195 -13.71 -8.66 6.70
CA ALA A 195 -12.43 -8.59 7.40
C ALA A 195 -11.74 -7.26 7.13
N ASN A 196 -11.31 -6.59 8.21
CA ASN A 196 -10.63 -5.30 8.18
C ASN A 196 -11.42 -4.11 7.59
N MET A 197 -12.71 -4.27 7.26
CA MET A 197 -13.54 -3.17 6.74
C MET A 197 -14.86 -2.98 7.48
N GLY A 198 -15.33 -4.01 8.19
CA GLY A 198 -16.60 -3.97 8.90
C GLY A 198 -17.82 -4.09 7.99
N ILE A 199 -18.97 -3.72 8.54
CA ILE A 199 -20.31 -3.76 7.95
C ILE A 199 -20.58 -2.37 7.37
N HIS A 200 -20.91 -2.32 6.09
CA HIS A 200 -21.26 -1.07 5.43
C HIS A 200 -22.73 -0.78 5.66
N MET A 201 -23.04 0.32 6.34
CA MET A 201 -24.40 0.78 6.59
C MET A 201 -24.64 2.02 5.74
N LEU A 202 -25.52 1.95 4.73
CA LEU A 202 -25.80 3.03 3.78
C LEU A 202 -27.14 3.72 4.09
N LYS A 203 -27.19 5.04 3.93
CA LYS A 203 -28.41 5.84 4.02
C LYS A 203 -28.68 6.64 2.76
N GLY A 204 -29.90 6.52 2.26
CA GLY A 204 -30.40 7.35 1.17
C GLY A 204 -29.80 6.97 -0.19
N GLU A 205 -29.87 7.92 -1.12
CA GLU A 205 -29.28 7.81 -2.46
C GLU A 205 -27.90 8.47 -2.50
N LEU A 206 -27.09 8.09 -3.49
CA LEU A 206 -25.78 8.69 -3.75
C LEU A 206 -25.90 10.18 -4.06
N THR A 207 -24.91 10.95 -3.62
CA THR A 207 -24.79 12.40 -3.85
C THR A 207 -23.56 12.70 -4.71
N ASN A 208 -23.45 13.93 -5.21
CA ASN A 208 -22.24 14.45 -5.85
C ASN A 208 -21.46 15.38 -4.92
N GLU A 209 -21.97 15.64 -3.72
CA GLU A 209 -21.40 16.57 -2.76
C GLU A 209 -20.63 15.81 -1.70
N PHE A 210 -19.33 16.12 -1.59
CA PHE A 210 -18.48 15.66 -0.52
C PHE A 210 -18.72 16.52 0.75
N ASP A 211 -19.08 15.89 1.85
CA ASP A 211 -19.32 16.54 3.14
C ASP A 211 -18.81 15.63 4.28
N PRO A 212 -17.65 15.95 4.89
CA PRO A 212 -17.09 15.18 6.02
C PRO A 212 -18.02 15.06 7.23
N SER A 213 -18.97 15.98 7.40
CA SER A 213 -19.87 16.02 8.55
C SER A 213 -21.17 15.22 8.37
N ASP A 214 -21.49 14.80 7.14
CA ASP A 214 -22.69 14.00 6.83
C ASP A 214 -22.40 12.84 5.85
N PRO A 215 -21.47 11.90 6.19
CA PRO A 215 -21.23 10.71 5.39
C PRO A 215 -22.52 9.89 5.20
N LYS A 216 -22.73 9.44 3.96
CA LYS A 216 -23.89 8.58 3.61
C LYS A 216 -23.70 7.13 4.00
N MET A 217 -22.50 6.75 4.39
CA MET A 217 -22.20 5.41 4.87
C MET A 217 -21.34 5.45 6.12
N VAL A 218 -21.70 4.62 7.09
CA VAL A 218 -20.97 4.39 8.35
C VAL A 218 -20.60 2.92 8.45
N LEU A 219 -19.43 2.64 9.01
CA LEU A 219 -18.90 1.30 9.18
C LEU A 219 -19.10 0.83 10.62
N PHE A 220 -19.59 -0.39 10.79
CA PHE A 220 -19.68 -1.04 12.10
C PHE A 220 -18.90 -2.33 12.14
N ALA A 221 -18.32 -2.69 13.29
CA ALA A 221 -17.68 -3.98 13.47
C ALA A 221 -18.03 -4.60 14.82
N ARG A 222 -17.98 -5.93 14.89
CA ARG A 222 -18.21 -6.70 16.10
C ARG A 222 -17.08 -7.71 16.32
N ASP A 223 -16.57 -7.75 17.54
CA ASP A 223 -15.53 -8.70 17.96
C ASP A 223 -16.02 -10.16 17.79
N GLY A 224 -15.11 -11.05 17.40
CA GLY A 224 -15.40 -12.47 17.22
C GLY A 224 -16.30 -12.81 16.01
N GLY A 225 -16.61 -11.85 15.13
CA GLY A 225 -17.35 -12.07 13.87
C GLY A 225 -16.57 -12.85 12.81
N THR A 226 -15.80 -13.88 13.19
CA THR A 226 -14.72 -14.52 12.43
C THR A 226 -15.14 -15.29 11.18
N ASP A 227 -16.44 -15.52 10.99
CA ASP A 227 -16.95 -16.13 9.77
C ASP A 227 -17.47 -15.02 8.86
N ALA A 228 -16.80 -14.85 7.72
CA ALA A 228 -17.36 -14.17 6.56
C ALA A 228 -18.61 -14.96 6.12
N GLY A 229 -19.76 -14.64 6.72
CA GLY A 229 -21.05 -15.30 6.46
C GLY A 229 -21.86 -15.76 7.68
N SER A 230 -23.12 -15.28 7.67
CA SER A 230 -24.34 -15.68 8.42
C SER A 230 -24.69 -14.97 9.74
N ALA A 231 -25.83 -14.24 9.66
CA ALA A 231 -26.71 -13.68 10.70
C ALA A 231 -26.27 -12.40 11.44
N ILE A 232 -25.77 -11.40 10.73
CA ILE A 232 -25.50 -10.07 11.29
C ILE A 232 -26.78 -9.43 11.81
N GLY A 233 -27.88 -9.54 11.03
CA GLY A 233 -29.14 -8.85 11.29
C GLY A 233 -29.47 -7.92 10.12
N ASP A 234 -30.64 -7.30 10.18
CA ASP A 234 -31.12 -6.30 9.22
C ASP A 234 -31.79 -5.16 10.01
N CYS A 235 -32.06 -4.01 9.40
CA CYS A 235 -32.84 -2.97 10.04
C CYS A 235 -34.35 -3.25 9.87
N GLU A 236 -35.03 -3.66 10.94
CA GLU A 236 -36.48 -3.73 11.01
C GLU A 236 -37.03 -2.44 11.63
N GLY A 237 -37.26 -1.44 10.77
CA GLY A 237 -37.70 -0.12 11.22
C GLY A 237 -36.54 0.65 11.85
N ASP A 238 -36.67 1.02 13.11
CA ASP A 238 -35.66 1.77 13.87
C ASP A 238 -34.72 0.88 14.70
N ARG A 239 -34.77 -0.44 14.50
CA ARG A 239 -33.98 -1.42 15.26
C ARG A 239 -33.36 -2.46 14.35
N PHE A 240 -32.33 -3.11 14.86
CA PHE A 240 -31.55 -4.10 14.15
C PHE A 240 -31.97 -5.50 14.64
N VAL A 241 -32.32 -6.44 13.77
CA VAL A 241 -33.11 -7.67 14.14
C VAL A 241 -32.41 -8.64 15.12
N ASN A 242 -31.22 -8.31 15.62
CA ASN A 242 -30.51 -8.99 16.70
C ASN A 242 -30.39 -8.09 17.96
N ASP A 243 -31.52 -7.56 18.42
CA ASP A 243 -31.65 -6.57 19.53
C ASP A 243 -30.85 -6.87 20.81
N ASP A 244 -30.56 -8.13 21.13
CA ASP A 244 -29.84 -8.51 22.36
C ASP A 244 -28.31 -8.29 22.28
N GLN A 245 -27.76 -7.93 21.11
CA GLN A 245 -26.31 -7.81 20.87
C GLN A 245 -25.92 -6.54 20.10
N ALA A 246 -26.81 -5.56 20.01
CA ALA A 246 -26.53 -4.34 19.24
C ALA A 246 -25.38 -3.51 19.81
N ASP A 247 -25.20 -3.57 21.13
CA ASP A 247 -24.09 -2.96 21.86
C ASP A 247 -22.75 -3.67 21.66
N GLU A 248 -22.74 -4.85 21.01
CA GLU A 248 -21.52 -5.52 20.56
C GLU A 248 -21.02 -5.01 19.19
N TYR A 249 -21.78 -4.13 18.51
CA TYR A 249 -21.37 -3.51 17.25
C TYR A 249 -20.93 -2.07 17.48
N GLU A 250 -19.66 -1.80 17.16
CA GLU A 250 -19.01 -0.51 17.37
C GLU A 250 -18.83 0.20 16.03
N ALA A 251 -19.06 1.52 15.99
CA ALA A 251 -18.81 2.31 14.80
C ALA A 251 -17.30 2.51 14.63
N VAL A 252 -16.75 2.11 13.49
CA VAL A 252 -15.28 2.06 13.27
C VAL A 252 -14.78 3.09 12.25
N GLY A 253 -15.67 3.70 11.50
CA GLY A 253 -15.32 4.64 10.44
C GLY A 253 -16.51 5.03 9.58
N ALA A 254 -16.22 5.72 8.49
CA ALA A 254 -17.20 6.13 7.50
C ALA A 254 -16.72 5.79 6.09
N VAL A 255 -17.65 5.80 5.14
CA VAL A 255 -17.33 5.71 3.71
C VAL A 255 -18.01 6.85 2.98
N PHE A 256 -17.27 7.50 2.11
CA PHE A 256 -17.77 8.49 1.17
C PHE A 256 -18.11 7.76 -0.11
N ASN A 257 -19.37 7.87 -0.53
CA ASN A 257 -19.87 7.20 -1.72
C ASN A 257 -20.59 8.21 -2.60
N LEU A 258 -19.95 8.61 -3.69
CA LEU A 258 -20.39 9.68 -4.59
C LEU A 258 -20.71 9.12 -5.96
N ASN A 259 -21.65 9.73 -6.70
CA ASN A 259 -21.95 9.22 -8.05
C ASN A 259 -20.71 9.28 -8.95
N LEU A 260 -20.60 8.28 -9.82
CA LEU A 260 -19.49 8.20 -10.76
C LEU A 260 -19.44 9.41 -11.70
N THR A 261 -18.26 9.99 -11.80
CA THR A 261 -17.85 11.03 -12.75
C THR A 261 -16.60 10.57 -13.49
N GLU A 262 -16.27 11.22 -14.62
CA GLU A 262 -15.07 10.88 -15.41
C GLU A 262 -13.77 11.06 -14.60
N GLU A 263 -13.72 12.10 -13.79
CA GLU A 263 -12.66 12.35 -12.81
C GLU A 263 -13.15 11.93 -11.42
N HIS A 264 -12.26 11.51 -10.53
CA HIS A 264 -12.65 11.31 -9.14
C HIS A 264 -12.98 12.65 -8.47
N PRO A 265 -13.87 12.67 -7.46
CA PRO A 265 -14.23 13.91 -6.78
C PRO A 265 -13.04 14.50 -6.00
N GLU A 266 -13.04 15.82 -5.79
CA GLU A 266 -12.26 16.41 -4.71
C GLU A 266 -12.79 15.87 -3.37
N GLY A 267 -11.89 15.43 -2.50
CA GLY A 267 -12.21 14.87 -1.19
C GLY A 267 -11.63 15.71 -0.05
N PHE A 268 -10.84 15.07 0.81
CA PHE A 268 -10.22 15.74 1.94
C PHE A 268 -9.08 16.67 1.50
N ALA A 269 -8.63 17.53 2.41
CA ALA A 269 -7.49 18.38 2.17
C ALA A 269 -6.19 17.55 2.03
N GLY A 270 -5.45 17.80 0.95
CA GLY A 270 -4.24 17.06 0.60
C GLY A 270 -4.52 15.90 -0.36
N ASP A 271 -3.49 15.14 -0.68
CA ASP A 271 -3.53 14.15 -1.77
C ASP A 271 -3.51 12.69 -1.26
N ILE A 272 -3.81 12.48 0.03
CA ILE A 272 -3.73 11.15 0.68
C ILE A 272 -5.02 10.32 0.57
N ASP A 273 -6.05 10.86 -0.09
CA ASP A 273 -7.32 10.20 -0.38
C ASP A 273 -7.13 8.93 -1.23
N ASN A 274 -7.93 7.90 -0.96
CA ASN A 274 -7.94 6.66 -1.75
C ASN A 274 -9.33 6.41 -2.36
N TRP A 275 -9.67 7.23 -3.36
CA TRP A 275 -10.87 7.01 -4.17
C TRP A 275 -10.75 5.73 -4.98
N HIS A 276 -11.79 4.91 -5.05
CA HIS A 276 -11.78 3.69 -5.83
C HIS A 276 -13.15 3.30 -6.38
N ILE A 277 -13.13 2.42 -7.37
CA ILE A 277 -14.30 1.80 -8.00
C ILE A 277 -14.12 0.29 -8.03
N HIS A 278 -15.21 -0.43 -7.76
CA HIS A 278 -15.25 -1.89 -7.83
C HIS A 278 -15.74 -2.34 -9.20
N TYR A 279 -15.07 -3.37 -9.73
CA TYR A 279 -15.41 -4.06 -10.97
C TYR A 279 -15.71 -5.54 -10.71
N ASN A 280 -16.47 -6.15 -11.61
CA ASN A 280 -16.78 -7.59 -11.61
C ASN A 280 -17.29 -8.11 -10.26
N THR A 281 -18.15 -7.31 -9.60
CA THR A 281 -18.67 -7.63 -8.27
C THR A 281 -19.85 -8.59 -8.39
N CYS A 282 -19.77 -9.71 -7.68
CA CYS A 282 -20.88 -10.62 -7.48
C CYS A 282 -21.53 -10.38 -6.12
N LEU A 283 -22.74 -9.82 -6.14
CA LEU A 283 -23.54 -9.62 -4.94
C LEU A 283 -24.27 -10.93 -4.62
N SER A 284 -23.94 -11.58 -3.51
CA SER A 284 -24.54 -12.86 -3.14
C SER A 284 -25.44 -12.72 -1.90
N PRO A 285 -26.76 -12.87 -2.05
CA PRO A 285 -27.68 -12.89 -0.92
C PRO A 285 -27.45 -14.06 0.05
N LYS A 286 -26.70 -15.09 -0.36
CA LYS A 286 -26.50 -16.34 0.40
C LYS A 286 -25.20 -16.37 1.21
N SER A 287 -24.11 -15.84 0.68
CA SER A 287 -22.85 -15.68 1.43
C SER A 287 -22.85 -14.38 2.23
N GLY A 288 -23.59 -13.37 1.76
CA GLY A 288 -23.67 -12.01 2.29
C GLY A 288 -22.36 -11.23 2.25
N THR A 289 -21.28 -11.82 1.76
CA THR A 289 -20.07 -11.12 1.34
C THR A 289 -20.03 -11.03 -0.17
N ASP A 290 -19.72 -9.84 -0.68
CA ASP A 290 -19.47 -9.61 -2.08
C ASP A 290 -18.17 -10.34 -2.47
N SER A 291 -18.16 -10.93 -3.66
CA SER A 291 -16.98 -11.60 -4.22
C SER A 291 -16.71 -11.07 -5.61
N VAL A 292 -15.45 -11.11 -6.04
CA VAL A 292 -15.10 -10.75 -7.42
C VAL A 292 -15.10 -12.01 -8.27
N GLY A 293 -15.62 -11.92 -9.49
CA GLY A 293 -15.65 -13.04 -10.42
C GLY A 293 -16.31 -12.69 -11.74
N THR A 294 -16.31 -13.63 -12.69
CA THR A 294 -17.00 -13.40 -13.97
C THR A 294 -18.52 -13.39 -13.77
N GLU A 295 -19.25 -12.90 -14.78
CA GLU A 295 -20.71 -13.02 -14.79
C GLU A 295 -21.16 -14.48 -14.67
N GLU A 296 -20.46 -15.40 -15.34
CA GLU A 296 -20.75 -16.83 -15.28
C GLU A 296 -20.55 -17.39 -13.87
N ASP A 297 -19.42 -17.08 -13.23
CA ASP A 297 -19.12 -17.51 -11.85
C ASP A 297 -20.20 -17.02 -10.88
N CYS A 298 -20.58 -15.76 -11.03
CA CYS A 298 -21.58 -15.14 -10.18
C CYS A 298 -22.96 -15.80 -10.35
N GLN A 299 -23.37 -16.07 -11.58
CA GLN A 299 -24.61 -16.77 -11.87
C GLN A 299 -24.60 -18.20 -11.34
N GLN A 300 -23.47 -18.91 -11.42
CA GLN A 300 -23.30 -20.25 -10.84
C GLN A 300 -23.43 -20.24 -9.32
N ALA A 301 -22.96 -19.17 -8.66
CA ALA A 301 -23.14 -18.94 -7.24
C ALA A 301 -24.56 -18.45 -6.84
N GLU A 302 -25.48 -18.35 -7.82
CA GLU A 302 -26.81 -17.76 -7.65
C GLU A 302 -26.79 -16.31 -7.13
N GLY A 303 -25.73 -15.57 -7.46
CA GLY A 303 -25.57 -14.15 -7.15
C GLY A 303 -26.12 -13.22 -8.23
N PHE A 304 -26.05 -11.92 -7.96
CA PHE A 304 -26.35 -10.85 -8.89
C PHE A 304 -25.06 -10.17 -9.33
N PHE A 305 -24.73 -10.32 -10.62
CA PHE A 305 -23.51 -9.76 -11.18
C PHE A 305 -23.64 -8.27 -11.46
N VAL A 306 -22.65 -7.51 -11.02
CA VAL A 306 -22.50 -6.08 -11.23
C VAL A 306 -21.17 -5.86 -11.96
N PRO A 307 -21.18 -5.48 -13.24
CA PRO A 307 -19.94 -5.34 -14.02
C PRO A 307 -19.03 -4.24 -13.47
N PHE A 308 -19.63 -3.16 -12.95
CA PHE A 308 -18.94 -2.13 -12.18
C PHE A 308 -19.95 -1.42 -11.27
N ILE A 309 -19.51 -0.99 -10.09
CA ILE A 309 -20.35 -0.17 -9.20
C ILE A 309 -20.24 1.28 -9.65
N PRO A 310 -21.35 1.96 -10.03
CA PRO A 310 -21.30 3.29 -10.64
C PRO A 310 -21.14 4.40 -9.58
N SER A 311 -20.14 4.26 -8.71
CA SER A 311 -19.86 5.23 -7.66
C SER A 311 -18.40 5.23 -7.24
N TRP A 312 -17.89 6.41 -6.92
CA TRP A 312 -16.59 6.61 -6.29
C TRP A 312 -16.70 6.37 -4.79
N MET A 313 -15.80 5.54 -4.26
CA MET A 313 -15.79 5.13 -2.86
C MET A 313 -14.48 5.49 -2.19
N MET A 314 -14.53 5.88 -0.92
CA MET A 314 -13.35 6.10 -0.09
C MET A 314 -13.69 5.85 1.38
N HIS A 315 -12.90 5.01 2.05
CA HIS A 315 -13.01 4.75 3.49
C HIS A 315 -12.29 5.82 4.28
N ALA A 316 -12.81 6.15 5.48
CA ALA A 316 -12.12 6.98 6.47
C ALA A 316 -12.28 6.34 7.85
N TYR A 317 -11.19 5.83 8.41
CA TYR A 317 -11.15 5.19 9.73
C TYR A 317 -10.66 6.17 10.78
N VAL A 318 -11.60 6.66 11.59
CA VAL A 318 -11.36 7.75 12.55
C VAL A 318 -11.78 7.38 13.97
N ALA A 319 -12.24 6.15 14.22
CA ALA A 319 -12.67 5.74 15.55
C ALA A 319 -11.46 5.50 16.48
N ASP A 320 -11.55 5.99 17.72
CA ASP A 320 -10.40 6.08 18.63
C ASP A 320 -9.79 4.71 19.00
N ASP A 321 -10.62 3.67 19.04
CA ASP A 321 -10.21 2.30 19.40
C ASP A 321 -9.86 1.44 18.16
N PHE A 322 -9.99 1.99 16.94
CA PHE A 322 -9.78 1.30 15.66
C PHE A 322 -8.80 2.07 14.75
N GLU A 323 -7.63 2.39 15.28
CA GLU A 323 -6.60 3.11 14.53
C GLU A 323 -6.13 2.34 13.27
N ALA A 324 -6.20 3.02 12.12
CA ALA A 324 -5.72 2.50 10.85
C ALA A 324 -4.24 2.84 10.65
N GLN A 325 -3.35 1.97 11.13
CA GLN A 325 -1.88 2.13 11.01
C GLN A 325 -1.37 2.18 9.57
N THR A 326 -2.16 1.70 8.61
CA THR A 326 -1.89 1.81 7.16
C THR A 326 -2.40 3.14 6.58
N GLY A 327 -2.72 4.11 7.42
CA GLY A 327 -3.29 5.38 7.02
C GLY A 327 -4.81 5.42 7.16
N VAL A 328 -5.30 6.62 7.50
CA VAL A 328 -6.71 6.93 7.75
C VAL A 328 -7.64 6.57 6.57
N PHE A 329 -7.15 6.67 5.34
CA PHE A 329 -7.90 6.32 4.11
C PHE A 329 -7.51 4.98 3.50
N SER A 330 -6.83 4.11 4.25
CA SER A 330 -6.51 2.76 3.77
C SER A 330 -7.77 1.97 3.39
N MET A 331 -7.66 1.05 2.43
CA MET A 331 -8.78 0.16 2.10
C MET A 331 -9.13 -0.76 3.29
N PHE A 332 -8.10 -1.29 3.94
CA PHE A 332 -8.22 -2.26 5.02
C PHE A 332 -7.60 -1.70 6.29
N ASN A 333 -8.34 -1.79 7.39
CA ASN A 333 -7.85 -1.42 8.71
C ASN A 333 -7.50 -2.68 9.53
N PRO A 334 -6.22 -2.91 9.88
CA PRO A 334 -5.78 -4.10 10.63
C PRO A 334 -6.42 -4.23 12.02
N SER A 335 -7.00 -3.15 12.57
CA SER A 335 -7.70 -3.17 13.86
C SER A 335 -9.18 -3.56 13.77
N VAL A 336 -9.78 -3.54 12.57
CA VAL A 336 -11.21 -3.80 12.37
C VAL A 336 -11.51 -5.30 12.21
N TYR A 337 -12.52 -5.78 12.92
CA TYR A 337 -12.88 -7.20 12.94
C TYR A 337 -13.60 -7.70 11.67
N PRO A 338 -13.40 -8.98 11.28
CA PRO A 338 -12.32 -9.86 11.71
C PRO A 338 -10.97 -9.30 11.28
N ALA A 339 -10.06 -9.16 12.24
CA ALA A 339 -8.75 -8.61 11.95
C ALA A 339 -7.87 -9.70 11.31
N VAL A 340 -7.44 -9.47 10.07
CA VAL A 340 -6.22 -10.10 9.55
C VAL A 340 -5.01 -9.24 9.88
N THR A 341 -3.83 -9.84 9.96
CA THR A 341 -2.62 -9.13 10.38
C THR A 341 -2.10 -8.18 9.30
N ALA A 342 -1.34 -7.17 9.73
CA ALA A 342 -0.57 -6.29 8.85
C ALA A 342 0.26 -7.06 7.80
N ASP A 343 1.00 -8.08 8.24
CA ASP A 343 1.80 -8.93 7.34
C ASP A 343 0.93 -9.65 6.30
N GLN A 344 -0.25 -10.15 6.69
CA GLN A 344 -1.16 -10.81 5.76
C GLN A 344 -1.79 -9.84 4.77
N LEU A 345 -2.04 -8.59 5.16
CA LEU A 345 -2.49 -7.55 4.23
C LEU A 345 -1.39 -7.20 3.22
N ARG A 346 -0.13 -7.12 3.69
CA ARG A 346 1.03 -6.90 2.82
C ARG A 346 1.29 -8.07 1.87
N GLU A 347 1.14 -9.30 2.33
CA GLU A 347 1.21 -10.48 1.44
C GLU A 347 0.11 -10.47 0.37
N ARG A 348 -1.05 -9.86 0.64
CA ARG A 348 -2.14 -9.70 -0.36
C ARG A 348 -1.86 -8.59 -1.37
N SER A 349 -1.07 -7.58 -1.02
CA SER A 349 -0.60 -6.59 -1.99
C SER A 349 0.45 -7.18 -2.93
N ASP A 350 1.26 -8.09 -2.43
CA ASP A 350 2.30 -8.73 -3.24
C ASP A 350 1.67 -9.85 -4.07
N GLN A 351 1.15 -9.52 -5.27
CA GLN A 351 0.69 -10.54 -6.21
C GLN A 351 1.87 -11.35 -6.75
N ALA A 352 2.27 -12.35 -5.97
CA ALA A 352 3.49 -13.09 -6.19
C ALA A 352 3.34 -14.07 -7.36
N ILE A 353 4.13 -13.85 -8.41
CA ILE A 353 4.46 -14.88 -9.39
C ILE A 353 5.34 -15.90 -8.67
N GLU A 354 4.84 -17.14 -8.57
CA GLU A 354 5.51 -18.20 -7.82
C GLU A 354 6.86 -18.57 -8.47
N GLY A 355 7.91 -18.65 -7.65
CA GLY A 355 9.26 -18.99 -8.12
C GLY A 355 10.02 -17.86 -8.79
N ALA A 356 9.57 -16.61 -8.66
CA ALA A 356 10.26 -15.40 -9.10
C ALA A 356 10.24 -14.30 -8.04
N VAL A 357 11.21 -13.40 -8.11
CA VAL A 357 11.18 -12.11 -7.41
C VAL A 357 10.21 -11.19 -8.15
N ASN A 358 9.23 -10.64 -7.44
CA ASN A 358 8.22 -9.77 -8.02
C ASN A 358 8.64 -8.31 -7.83
N ALA A 359 8.89 -7.61 -8.94
CA ALA A 359 9.27 -6.21 -8.97
C ALA A 359 8.14 -5.38 -9.58
N GLN A 360 7.14 -5.03 -8.76
CA GLN A 360 6.03 -4.20 -9.23
C GLN A 360 6.52 -2.78 -9.52
N ILE A 361 6.29 -2.28 -10.73
CA ILE A 361 6.43 -0.87 -11.03
C ILE A 361 5.15 -0.19 -10.57
N LEU A 362 5.27 0.58 -9.50
CA LEU A 362 4.14 1.21 -8.82
C LEU A 362 4.52 2.62 -8.37
N ASN A 363 3.62 3.58 -8.64
CA ASN A 363 3.76 4.98 -8.26
C ASN A 363 5.11 5.57 -8.69
N PHE A 364 5.52 5.31 -9.94
CA PHE A 364 6.81 5.71 -10.48
C PHE A 364 8.00 5.18 -9.64
N ASN A 365 7.91 3.97 -9.11
CA ASN A 365 8.95 3.33 -8.32
C ASN A 365 9.09 1.84 -8.67
N TYR A 366 10.31 1.30 -8.60
CA TYR A 366 10.59 -0.13 -8.83
C TYR A 366 10.55 -0.98 -7.55
N GLY A 367 10.45 -0.34 -6.38
CA GLY A 367 10.62 -0.97 -5.08
C GLY A 367 12.08 -1.37 -4.79
N GLU A 368 12.26 -2.05 -3.66
CA GLU A 368 13.51 -2.72 -3.33
C GLU A 368 13.55 -4.10 -3.98
N ILE A 369 14.63 -4.41 -4.71
CA ILE A 369 14.74 -5.65 -5.46
C ILE A 369 15.98 -6.41 -5.01
N THR A 370 15.77 -7.57 -4.39
CA THR A 370 16.83 -8.50 -3.99
C THR A 370 16.53 -9.88 -4.54
N ALA A 371 17.52 -10.51 -5.19
CA ALA A 371 17.38 -11.83 -5.80
C ALA A 371 18.61 -12.71 -5.52
N ALA A 372 18.46 -14.02 -5.59
CA ALA A 372 19.59 -14.94 -5.63
C ALA A 372 20.19 -15.03 -7.05
N PRO A 373 21.47 -15.41 -7.20
CA PRO A 373 22.05 -15.67 -8.51
C PRO A 373 21.24 -16.69 -9.32
N GLY A 374 20.84 -16.29 -10.53
CA GLY A 374 20.01 -17.07 -11.45
C GLY A 374 18.52 -17.10 -11.12
N GLU A 375 18.07 -16.43 -10.05
CA GLU A 375 16.64 -16.29 -9.75
C GLU A 375 15.98 -15.31 -10.74
N PRO A 376 14.82 -15.66 -11.33
CA PRO A 376 14.11 -14.75 -12.22
C PRO A 376 13.50 -13.61 -11.43
N ILE A 377 13.61 -12.40 -11.98
CA ILE A 377 12.97 -11.17 -11.51
C ILE A 377 11.94 -10.79 -12.56
N VAL A 378 10.68 -10.67 -12.16
CA VAL A 378 9.60 -10.24 -13.05
C VAL A 378 9.17 -8.84 -12.68
N PHE A 379 9.41 -7.92 -13.60
CA PHE A 379 8.91 -6.55 -13.52
C PHE A 379 7.50 -6.50 -14.10
N SER A 380 6.53 -5.98 -13.37
CA SER A 380 5.17 -5.76 -13.90
C SER A 380 4.77 -4.30 -13.78
N ASN A 381 4.31 -3.72 -14.88
CA ASN A 381 3.81 -2.35 -14.86
C ASN A 381 2.40 -2.29 -14.25
N SER A 382 2.29 -1.82 -13.01
CA SER A 382 1.00 -1.63 -12.32
C SER A 382 0.54 -0.16 -12.32
N ASP A 383 1.26 0.73 -12.99
CA ASP A 383 0.92 2.14 -13.17
C ASP A 383 0.02 2.34 -14.39
N ALA A 384 -0.58 3.54 -14.49
CA ALA A 384 -1.38 3.95 -15.65
C ALA A 384 -0.57 4.52 -16.81
N VAL A 385 0.75 4.57 -16.69
CA VAL A 385 1.64 5.12 -17.71
C VAL A 385 2.68 4.08 -18.12
N PRO A 386 3.16 4.11 -19.37
CA PRO A 386 4.19 3.20 -19.84
C PRO A 386 5.52 3.43 -19.14
N HIS A 387 6.25 2.34 -18.87
CA HIS A 387 7.59 2.36 -18.26
C HIS A 387 8.58 1.52 -19.07
N THR A 388 9.85 1.52 -18.66
CA THR A 388 10.90 0.65 -19.22
C THR A 388 11.78 0.16 -18.08
N VAL A 389 12.47 -0.95 -18.22
CA VAL A 389 13.52 -1.42 -17.30
C VAL A 389 14.82 -1.41 -18.07
N THR A 390 15.61 -0.34 -17.92
CA THR A 390 16.78 -0.06 -18.75
C THR A 390 18.06 -0.04 -17.90
N SER A 391 19.12 -0.67 -18.38
CA SER A 391 20.38 -0.82 -17.65
C SER A 391 21.17 0.48 -17.49
N GLY A 392 21.65 0.76 -16.27
CA GLY A 392 22.52 1.90 -15.94
C GLY A 392 21.78 3.04 -15.26
N SER A 393 22.04 4.26 -15.69
CA SER A 393 21.38 5.48 -15.19
C SER A 393 21.08 6.45 -16.34
N PRO A 394 20.19 7.44 -16.17
CA PRO A 394 19.87 8.38 -17.24
C PRO A 394 21.09 9.18 -17.74
N LEU A 395 22.09 9.40 -16.86
CA LEU A 395 23.33 10.14 -17.19
C LEU A 395 24.46 9.24 -17.68
N ALA A 396 24.38 7.94 -17.41
CA ALA A 396 25.36 6.93 -17.81
C ALA A 396 24.64 5.62 -18.14
N PRO A 397 23.87 5.59 -19.25
CA PRO A 397 23.20 4.37 -19.66
C PRO A 397 24.26 3.40 -20.18
N ILE A 398 24.05 2.11 -19.97
CA ILE A 398 25.00 1.07 -20.35
C ILE A 398 24.32 0.03 -21.23
N GLU A 399 25.03 -0.46 -22.24
CA GLU A 399 24.55 -1.60 -23.02
C GLU A 399 24.37 -2.80 -22.09
N GLY A 400 23.19 -3.43 -22.14
CA GLY A 400 22.82 -4.48 -21.20
C GLY A 400 21.40 -4.95 -21.45
N PHE A 401 20.61 -5.00 -20.38
CA PHE A 401 19.17 -5.27 -20.46
C PHE A 401 18.39 -4.00 -20.80
N ASP A 402 17.33 -4.19 -21.58
CA ASP A 402 16.30 -3.19 -21.86
C ASP A 402 15.00 -3.92 -22.16
N SER A 403 13.94 -3.60 -21.42
CA SER A 403 12.62 -4.19 -21.65
C SER A 403 11.93 -3.67 -22.91
N GLY A 404 12.36 -2.52 -23.44
CA GLY A 404 11.51 -1.68 -24.28
C GLY A 404 10.33 -1.11 -23.47
N VAL A 405 9.33 -0.58 -24.18
CA VAL A 405 8.13 -0.04 -23.53
C VAL A 405 7.27 -1.16 -22.93
N LEU A 406 7.00 -1.04 -21.64
CA LEU A 406 6.02 -1.80 -20.89
C LEU A 406 4.78 -0.94 -20.68
N GLY A 407 3.72 -1.21 -21.44
CA GLY A 407 2.39 -0.65 -21.18
C GLY A 407 1.79 -1.18 -19.87
N THR A 408 0.66 -0.62 -19.45
CA THR A 408 -0.07 -1.06 -18.26
C THR A 408 -0.34 -2.57 -18.31
N GLY A 409 -0.02 -3.28 -17.24
CA GLY A 409 -0.21 -4.73 -17.12
C GLY A 409 0.82 -5.61 -17.83
N GLN A 410 1.71 -5.03 -18.63
CA GLN A 410 2.78 -5.77 -19.29
C GLN A 410 3.91 -6.12 -18.32
N ARG A 411 4.63 -7.18 -18.65
CA ARG A 411 5.70 -7.74 -17.81
C ARG A 411 7.01 -7.92 -18.57
N PHE A 412 8.12 -7.84 -17.85
CA PHE A 412 9.47 -8.13 -18.34
C PHE A 412 10.21 -9.02 -17.33
N GLU A 413 10.81 -10.10 -17.82
CA GLU A 413 11.59 -11.03 -16.99
C GLU A 413 13.09 -10.88 -17.26
N LEU A 414 13.88 -10.81 -16.20
CA LEU A 414 15.34 -10.75 -16.24
C LEU A 414 15.95 -11.59 -15.11
N SER A 415 17.14 -12.15 -15.32
CA SER A 415 17.92 -12.80 -14.28
C SER A 415 19.40 -12.42 -14.35
N PHE A 416 20.08 -12.53 -13.22
CA PHE A 416 21.51 -12.23 -13.07
C PHE A 416 22.22 -13.44 -12.47
N ASP A 417 23.19 -14.01 -13.19
CA ASP A 417 23.89 -15.23 -12.76
C ASP A 417 25.00 -14.98 -11.73
N GLU A 418 25.42 -13.74 -11.55
CA GLU A 418 26.55 -13.37 -10.69
C GLU A 418 26.09 -12.44 -9.56
N PRO A 419 26.58 -12.62 -8.32
CA PRO A 419 26.32 -11.66 -7.25
C PRO A 419 26.84 -10.26 -7.60
N GLY A 420 26.07 -9.23 -7.24
CA GLY A 420 26.42 -7.85 -7.52
C GLY A 420 25.26 -6.87 -7.39
N GLU A 421 25.57 -5.60 -7.64
CA GLU A 421 24.58 -4.52 -7.71
C GLU A 421 24.41 -4.11 -9.18
N TYR A 422 23.16 -4.13 -9.66
CA TYR A 422 22.80 -3.80 -11.03
C TYR A 422 21.88 -2.58 -11.03
N ALA A 423 22.42 -1.44 -11.46
CA ALA A 423 21.66 -0.21 -11.58
C ALA A 423 20.70 -0.28 -12.78
N LEU A 424 19.47 0.20 -12.58
CA LEU A 424 18.47 0.34 -13.63
C LEU A 424 17.73 1.68 -13.50
N PHE A 425 17.13 2.10 -14.61
CA PHE A 425 16.33 3.32 -14.67
C PHE A 425 15.20 3.18 -15.70
N CYS A 426 14.19 4.05 -15.60
CA CYS A 426 13.20 4.23 -16.66
C CYS A 426 13.70 5.24 -17.69
N ALA A 427 13.72 4.86 -18.97
CA ALA A 427 14.07 5.75 -20.07
C ALA A 427 13.02 6.85 -20.31
N LEU A 428 11.76 6.59 -19.94
CA LEU A 428 10.65 7.54 -20.07
C LEU A 428 10.58 8.52 -18.88
N HIS A 429 11.06 8.08 -17.71
CA HIS A 429 10.98 8.82 -16.44
C HIS A 429 12.35 8.81 -15.75
N PRO A 430 13.24 9.78 -16.03
CA PRO A 430 14.62 9.76 -15.56
C PRO A 430 14.80 9.73 -14.03
N ASP A 431 13.82 10.20 -13.28
CA ASP A 431 13.86 10.16 -11.81
C ASP A 431 13.59 8.75 -11.24
N MET A 432 13.04 7.83 -12.04
CA MET A 432 12.82 6.44 -11.67
C MET A 432 14.12 5.64 -11.83
N GLN A 433 14.79 5.37 -10.73
CA GLN A 433 16.04 4.62 -10.68
C GLN A 433 16.00 3.63 -9.52
N ALA A 434 16.65 2.48 -9.68
CA ALA A 434 16.79 1.48 -8.62
C ALA A 434 18.10 0.69 -8.77
N ILE A 435 18.42 -0.08 -7.73
CA ILE A 435 19.51 -1.04 -7.74
C ILE A 435 18.92 -2.41 -7.43
N VAL A 436 19.15 -3.36 -8.32
CA VAL A 436 18.91 -4.78 -8.05
C VAL A 436 20.12 -5.34 -7.32
N THR A 437 19.89 -5.90 -6.13
CA THR A 437 20.94 -6.57 -5.35
C THR A 437 20.85 -8.07 -5.54
N VAL A 438 21.95 -8.69 -6.00
CA VAL A 438 22.02 -10.14 -6.23
C VAL A 438 23.01 -10.76 -5.25
N GLN A 439 22.55 -11.68 -4.39
CA GLN A 439 23.37 -12.20 -3.26
C GLN A 439 23.10 -13.64 -2.84
#